data_AF-A0A0E3ZWK8-F1
#
_entry.id   AF-A0A0E3ZWK8-F1
#
_cell.length_a   1.000
_cell.length_b   1.000
_cell.length_c   1.000
_cell.angle_alpha   90.00
_cell.angle_beta   90.00
_cell.angle_gamma   90.00
#
_symmetry.space_group_name_H-M   'P 1'
#
loop_
_entity.id
_entity.type
_entity.pdbx_description
1 polymer ?
#
loop_
_entity_poly.entity_id
_entity_poly.type
_entity_poly.pdbx_seq_one_letter_code
_entity_poly.pdbx_strand_id
1 'polypeptide(L)' 'MNLHVNAMWSTSHFPAAMRSLNPTTRAKAIEIANNLLEQGQFDNHRVVAMSIDEARRWARLSRTESGWAGANVGTFA' A
#
# COMPACT_ATOMS: atom_id res chain seq x y z
N MET A 1 13.92 -25.89 15.95
CA MET A 1 13.99 -25.02 14.75
C MET A 1 13.18 -23.76 15.01
N ASN A 2 13.83 -22.61 15.23
CA ASN A 2 13.11 -21.34 15.28
C ASN A 2 12.75 -20.96 13.84
N LEU A 3 11.53 -21.27 13.43
CA LEU A 3 10.95 -20.70 12.22
C LEU A 3 10.89 -19.18 12.44
N HIS A 4 11.90 -18.46 11.94
CA HIS A 4 11.71 -17.06 11.59
C HIS A 4 10.71 -17.05 10.44
N VAL A 5 9.43 -17.09 10.77
CA VAL A 5 8.32 -16.72 9.89
C VAL A 5 8.47 -15.23 9.59
N ASN A 6 9.47 -14.89 8.78
CA ASN A 6 9.48 -13.63 8.06
C ASN A 6 8.45 -13.76 6.95
N ALA A 7 7.18 -13.74 7.33
CA ALA A 7 6.04 -13.82 6.43
C ALA A 7 5.98 -12.51 5.63
N MET A 8 6.86 -12.37 4.64
CA MET A 8 6.73 -11.34 3.62
C MET A 8 5.33 -11.46 3.03
N TRP A 9 4.51 -10.43 3.21
CA TRP A 9 3.16 -10.44 2.67
C TRP A 9 3.25 -10.36 1.15
N SER A 10 2.41 -11.14 0.50
CA SER A 10 2.34 -11.19 -0.96
C SER A 10 0.89 -11.03 -1.39
N THR A 11 0.67 -10.78 -2.68
CA THR A 11 -0.68 -10.71 -3.26
C THR A 11 -1.47 -12.00 -3.12
N SER A 12 -0.84 -13.12 -2.75
CA SER A 12 -1.50 -14.40 -2.44
C SER A 12 -1.61 -14.69 -0.94
N HIS A 13 -0.78 -14.05 -0.10
CA HIS A 13 -0.75 -14.26 1.34
C HIS A 13 -0.74 -12.93 2.08
N PHE A 14 -1.94 -12.40 2.34
CA PHE A 14 -2.17 -11.12 3.00
C PHE A 14 -3.29 -11.24 4.05
N PRO A 15 -3.26 -10.41 5.11
CA PRO A 15 -4.28 -10.45 6.16
C PRO A 15 -5.65 -10.01 5.64
N ALA A 16 -6.72 -10.56 6.21
CA ALA A 16 -8.10 -10.29 5.80
C ALA A 16 -8.46 -8.80 5.78
N ALA A 17 -7.81 -7.97 6.61
CA ALA A 17 -7.96 -6.51 6.61
C ALA A 17 -7.65 -5.87 5.24
N MET A 18 -6.65 -6.38 4.51
CA MET A 18 -6.29 -5.89 3.18
C MET A 18 -7.22 -6.41 2.06
N ARG A 19 -8.05 -7.41 2.34
CA ARG A 19 -8.97 -8.00 1.35
C ARG A 19 -10.06 -7.03 0.89
N SER A 20 -10.40 -6.06 1.74
CA SER A 20 -11.39 -5.02 1.45
C SER A 20 -10.90 -3.93 0.49
N LEU A 21 -9.60 -3.90 0.17
CA LEU A 21 -8.97 -2.85 -0.64
C LEU A 21 -9.00 -3.20 -2.13
N ASN A 22 -9.05 -2.17 -2.97
CA ASN A 22 -8.86 -2.30 -4.42
C ASN A 22 -7.51 -2.96 -4.74
N PRO A 23 -7.38 -3.69 -5.86
CA PRO A 23 -6.15 -4.42 -6.21
C PRO A 23 -4.89 -3.55 -6.20
N THR A 24 -4.96 -2.34 -6.75
CA THR A 24 -3.85 -1.38 -6.80
C THR A 24 -3.47 -0.88 -5.40
N THR A 25 -4.47 -0.51 -4.60
CA THR A 25 -4.27 -0.07 -3.21
C THR A 25 -3.68 -1.18 -2.35
N ARG A 26 -4.15 -2.42 -2.54
CA ARG A 26 -3.64 -3.60 -1.84
C ARG A 26 -2.18 -3.88 -2.20
N ALA A 27 -1.80 -3.79 -3.48
CA ALA A 27 -0.40 -3.94 -3.89
C ALA A 27 0.49 -2.91 -3.19
N LYS A 28 0.05 -1.65 -3.10
CA LYS A 28 0.78 -0.60 -2.39
C LYS A 28 0.86 -0.85 -0.88
N ALA A 29 -0.22 -1.33 -0.26
CA ALA A 29 -0.21 -1.71 1.15
C ALA A 29 0.81 -2.82 1.43
N ILE A 30 0.87 -3.84 0.57
CA ILE A 30 1.84 -4.94 0.69
C ILE A 30 3.28 -4.41 0.60
N GLU A 31 3.57 -3.52 -0.35
CA GLU A 31 4.89 -2.89 -0.49
C GLU A 31 5.32 -2.14 0.77
N ILE A 32 4.42 -1.32 1.34
CA ILE A 32 4.70 -0.53 2.55
C ILE A 32 4.86 -1.45 3.76
N ALA A 33 4.02 -2.48 3.86
CA ALA A 33 4.10 -3.44 4.93
C ALA A 33 5.41 -4.22 4.93
N ASN A 34 5.87 -4.69 3.77
CA ASN A 34 7.12 -5.40 3.66
C ASN A 34 8.30 -4.51 4.09
N ASN A 35 8.33 -3.25 3.66
CA ASN A 35 9.33 -2.27 4.14
C ASN A 35 9.30 -2.07 5.66
N LEU A 36 8.10 -2.03 6.27
CA LEU A 36 7.95 -1.87 7.72
C LEU A 36 8.36 -3.14 8.49
N LEU A 37 8.12 -4.32 7.93
CA LEU A 37 8.57 -5.60 8.50
C LEU A 37 10.09 -5.75 8.43
N GLU A 38 10.71 -5.31 7.33
CA GLU A 38 12.18 -5.27 7.19
C GLU A 38 12.84 -4.36 8.24
N GLN A 39 12.14 -3.29 8.66
CA GLN A 39 12.61 -2.43 9.75
C GLN A 39 12.51 -3.10 11.13
N GLY A 40 11.71 -4.17 11.28
CA GLY A 40 11.66 -5.03 12.47
C GLY A 40 11.18 -4.37 13.77
N GLN A 41 10.68 -3.13 13.72
CA GLN A 41 10.38 -2.33 14.91
C GLN A 41 8.90 -2.29 15.29
N PHE A 42 8.02 -2.89 14.49
CA PHE A 42 6.58 -2.75 14.64
C PHE A 42 5.89 -4.11 14.71
N ASP A 43 4.88 -4.21 15.58
CA ASP A 43 4.03 -5.41 15.66
C ASP A 43 3.28 -5.63 14.35
N ASN A 44 3.05 -6.91 14.00
CA ASN A 44 2.32 -7.30 12.79
C ASN A 44 0.99 -6.53 12.63
N HIS A 45 0.20 -6.41 13.71
CA HIS A 45 -1.06 -5.66 13.68
C HIS A 45 -0.88 -4.17 13.36
N ARG A 46 0.19 -3.56 13.88
CA ARG A 46 0.50 -2.14 13.68
C ARG A 46 1.00 -1.89 12.25
N VAL A 47 1.84 -2.78 11.74
CA VAL A 47 2.29 -2.79 10.34
C VAL A 47 1.08 -2.89 9.40
N VAL A 48 0.14 -3.80 9.65
CA VAL A 48 -1.09 -3.93 8.83
C VAL A 48 -1.88 -2.63 8.84
N ALA A 49 -2.12 -2.04 10.01
CA ALA A 49 -2.91 -0.82 10.11
C ALA A 49 -2.24 0.37 9.38
N MET A 50 -0.94 0.58 9.62
CA MET A 50 -0.18 1.67 8.99
C MET A 50 -0.11 1.53 7.47
N SER A 51 0.22 0.33 6.98
CA SER A 51 0.30 0.07 5.54
C SER A 51 -1.04 0.28 4.84
N ILE A 52 -2.16 -0.12 5.46
CA ILE A 52 -3.50 0.12 4.92
C ILE A 52 -3.83 1.61 4.89
N ASP A 53 -3.54 2.35 5.96
CA ASP A 53 -3.83 3.79 6.02
C ASP A 53 -3.05 4.57 4.96
N GLU A 54 -1.74 4.30 4.84
CA GLU A 54 -0.86 4.96 3.88
C GLU A 54 -1.27 4.61 2.44
N ALA A 55 -1.59 3.33 2.17
CA ALA A 55 -2.08 2.93 0.86
C ALA A 55 -3.43 3.58 0.51
N ARG A 56 -4.34 3.74 1.48
CA ARG A 56 -5.61 4.45 1.28
C ARG A 56 -5.38 5.93 0.99
N ARG A 57 -4.43 6.58 1.69
CA ARG A 57 -4.02 7.97 1.40
C ARG A 57 -3.50 8.09 -0.02
N TRP A 58 -2.58 7.21 -0.41
CA TRP A 58 -2.03 7.15 -1.77
C TRP A 58 -3.13 6.95 -2.82
N ALA A 59 -4.10 6.06 -2.59
CA ALA A 59 -5.21 5.81 -3.51
C ALA A 59 -6.16 7.00 -3.66
N ARG A 60 -6.35 7.80 -2.61
CA ARG A 60 -7.12 9.06 -2.69
C ARG A 60 -6.38 10.10 -3.52
N LEU A 61 -5.07 10.24 -3.31
CA LEU A 61 -4.22 11.17 -4.06
C LEU A 61 -4.11 10.78 -5.55
N SER A 62 -3.91 9.50 -5.87
CA SER A 62 -3.80 9.02 -7.25
C SER A 62 -5.12 9.11 -8.03
N ARG A 63 -6.26 8.96 -7.35
CA ARG A 63 -7.57 9.31 -7.93
C ARG A 63 -7.62 10.80 -8.29
N THR A 64 -7.11 11.64 -7.39
CA THR A 64 -7.00 13.07 -7.65
C THR A 64 -6.09 13.30 -8.85
N GLU A 65 -4.86 12.76 -8.92
CA GLU A 65 -3.86 12.88 -10.03
C GLU A 65 -4.43 12.58 -11.42
N SER A 66 -5.42 11.70 -11.49
CA SER A 66 -6.10 11.36 -12.74
C SER A 66 -6.99 12.49 -13.30
N GLY A 67 -7.22 13.56 -12.53
CA GLY A 67 -7.99 14.75 -12.93
C GLY A 67 -7.15 15.97 -13.34
N TRP A 68 -5.82 15.96 -13.18
CA TRP A 68 -4.94 17.12 -13.44
C TRP A 68 -3.85 16.87 -14.47
N ALA A 69 -3.76 15.66 -15.03
CA ALA A 69 -2.98 15.41 -16.24
C ALA A 69 -3.69 15.86 -17.54
N GLY A 70 -4.92 16.39 -17.45
CA GLY A 70 -5.69 16.91 -18.60
C GLY A 70 -5.83 18.44 -18.66
N ALA A 71 -5.32 19.19 -17.67
CA ALA A 71 -5.60 20.63 -17.54
C ALA A 71 -4.44 21.56 -17.94
N ASN A 72 -3.40 21.06 -18.62
CA ASN A 72 -2.32 21.90 -19.16
C ASN A 72 -1.85 21.42 -20.54
N VAL A 73 -2.79 21.28 -21.48
CA VAL A 73 -2.49 21.37 -22.91
C VAL A 73 -3.31 22.53 -23.49
N GLY A 74 -3.06 23.76 -23.00
CA GLY A 74 -3.24 24.95 -23.82
C GLY A 74 -1.94 25.13 -24.58
N THR A 75 -1.89 24.89 -25.89
CA THR A 75 -2.27 25.87 -26.90
C THR A 75 -1.65 27.23 -26.59
N PHE A 76 -0.34 27.33 -26.77
CA PHE A 76 0.27 28.59 -27.16
C PHE A 76 0.54 28.46 -28.66
N ALA A 77 -0.37 29.08 -29.41
CA ALA A 77 -0.27 29.32 -30.85
C ALA A 77 0.78 30.41 -31.14
#